data_AF-A0A1D1XMF9-F1
#
_entry.id   AF-A0A1D1XMF9-F1
#
_cell.length_a   1.000
_cell.length_b   1.000
_cell.length_c   1.000
_cell.angle_alpha   90.00
_cell.angle_beta   90.00
_cell.angle_gamma   90.00
#
_symmetry.space_group_name_H-M   'P 1'
#
loop_
_entity.id
_entity.type
_entity.pdbx_description
1 polymer ?
#
loop_
_entity_poly.entity_id
_entity_poly.type
_entity_poly.pdbx_seq_one_letter_code
_entity_poly.pdbx_strand_id
1 'polypeptide(L)'
;CELLAFYINLRGNEFYKRNIPGLFEECFIKFDGDKPTLSCISFDSLKLEINLTCSICLDTVFDPVSLTCGHIFCYMCCCSAAYVTIVDGLKAADPQVRCPLCRQPGVYEGAVHLDELSILLSQSCPEYCEQCLQSER
;
A
#
# COMPACT_ATOMS: atom_id res chain seq x y z
N CYS A 1 1.35 2.47 -8.79
CA CYS A 1 2.23 2.23 -9.95
C CYS A 1 2.93 0.92 -9.66
N GLU A 2 2.91 -0.08 -10.55
CA GLU A 2 3.47 -1.42 -10.26
C GLU A 2 4.94 -1.35 -9.79
N LEU A 3 5.69 -0.39 -10.34
CA LEU A 3 7.06 -0.09 -9.92
C LEU A 3 7.17 0.23 -8.42
N LEU A 4 6.29 1.07 -7.89
CA LEU A 4 6.31 1.44 -6.48
C LEU A 4 6.00 0.24 -5.58
N ALA A 5 5.00 -0.57 -5.95
CA ALA A 5 4.67 -1.78 -5.23
C ALA A 5 5.85 -2.75 -5.21
N PHE A 6 6.49 -2.93 -6.36
CA PHE A 6 7.71 -3.72 -6.51
C PHE A 6 8.87 -3.20 -5.65
N TYR A 7 9.11 -1.89 -5.60
CA TYR A 7 10.20 -1.33 -4.79
C TYR A 7 9.96 -1.43 -3.30
N ILE A 8 8.73 -1.16 -2.85
CA ILE A 8 8.34 -1.37 -1.47
C ILE A 8 8.62 -2.82 -1.10
N ASN A 9 8.17 -3.78 -1.92
CA ASN A 9 8.26 -5.21 -1.65
C ASN A 9 9.65 -5.87 -1.78
N LEU A 10 10.70 -5.10 -2.05
CA LEU A 10 12.07 -5.61 -2.18
C LEU A 10 12.95 -5.34 -0.94
N ARG A 11 12.52 -4.45 -0.03
CA ARG A 11 13.40 -3.93 1.03
C ARG A 11 13.50 -4.84 2.27
N GLY A 12 12.83 -6.00 2.28
CA GLY A 12 12.68 -6.87 3.44
C GLY A 12 13.52 -8.16 3.52
N ASN A 13 14.69 -8.27 2.85
CA ASN A 13 15.52 -9.48 2.98
C ASN A 13 17.01 -9.17 3.24
N GLU A 14 17.47 -9.49 4.44
CA GLU A 14 18.82 -9.33 5.00
C GLU A 14 19.91 -10.17 4.28
N PHE A 15 19.95 -10.24 2.95
CA PHE A 15 21.08 -10.87 2.23
C PHE A 15 21.39 -10.33 0.81
N TYR A 16 20.78 -9.22 0.38
CA TYR A 16 21.14 -8.55 -0.89
C TYR A 16 21.57 -7.10 -0.71
N LYS A 17 22.68 -6.90 0.01
CA LYS A 17 23.62 -5.79 -0.21
C LYS A 17 24.33 -5.90 -1.58
N ARG A 18 23.60 -6.20 -2.65
CA ARG A 18 24.10 -6.16 -4.03
C ARG A 18 23.12 -5.37 -4.88
N ASN A 19 23.37 -4.06 -4.91
CA ASN A 19 23.22 -3.20 -6.08
C ASN A 19 22.28 -3.72 -7.16
N ILE A 20 20.99 -3.38 -7.04
CA ILE A 20 20.28 -2.89 -8.22
C ILE A 20 20.39 -1.36 -8.12
N PRO A 21 21.14 -0.69 -8.99
CA PRO A 21 21.37 0.75 -8.88
C PRO A 21 20.07 1.54 -9.07
N GLY A 22 19.81 2.51 -8.18
CA GLY A 22 19.32 3.82 -8.62
C GLY A 22 17.83 4.16 -8.55
N LEU A 23 17.10 3.97 -7.44
CA LEU A 23 15.89 4.80 -7.26
C LEU A 23 15.51 5.30 -5.87
N PHE A 24 15.80 4.64 -4.74
CA PHE A 24 15.52 5.21 -3.41
C PHE A 24 16.58 4.82 -2.37
N GLU A 25 17.13 5.83 -1.69
CA GLU A 25 18.19 5.75 -0.69
C GLU A 25 17.58 5.58 0.71
N GLU A 26 16.49 6.31 1.01
CA GLU A 26 15.77 6.24 2.28
C GLU A 26 14.26 6.44 2.10
N CYS A 27 13.45 5.51 2.62
CA CYS A 27 12.01 5.67 2.78
C CYS A 27 11.66 5.69 4.27
N PHE A 28 10.82 6.65 4.67
CA PHE A 28 10.32 6.82 6.02
C PHE A 28 8.92 7.43 6.01
N ILE A 29 8.17 7.22 7.09
CA ILE A 29 6.80 7.74 7.21
C ILE A 29 6.84 9.03 8.02
N LYS A 30 6.14 10.05 7.52
CA LYS A 30 5.90 11.31 8.20
C LYS A 30 4.43 11.42 8.58
N PHE A 31 4.16 12.09 9.68
CA PHE A 31 2.82 12.43 10.13
C PHE A 31 2.70 13.94 10.13
N ASP A 32 1.83 14.46 9.28
CA ASP A 32 1.41 15.86 9.31
C ASP A 32 0.00 15.91 9.90
N GLY A 33 -0.08 16.07 11.22
CA GLY A 33 -1.30 15.76 11.98
C GLY A 33 -1.65 14.28 11.88
N ASP A 34 -2.91 13.97 11.57
CA ASP A 34 -3.42 12.60 11.42
C ASP A 34 -3.14 11.98 10.04
N LYS A 35 -2.39 12.67 9.18
CA LYS A 35 -2.17 12.25 7.79
C LYS A 35 -0.83 11.54 7.63
N PRO A 36 -0.81 10.20 7.47
CA PRO A 36 0.41 9.46 7.19
C PRO A 36 0.88 9.70 5.75
N THR A 37 2.15 10.05 5.59
CA THR A 37 2.77 10.25 4.27
C THR A 37 4.09 9.51 4.18
N LEU A 38 4.22 8.60 3.22
CA LEU A 38 5.49 7.97 2.89
C LEU A 38 6.35 8.98 2.14
N SER A 39 7.51 9.30 2.70
CA SER A 39 8.56 10.06 2.02
C SER A 39 9.67 9.10 1.60
N CYS A 40 9.96 9.03 0.31
CA CYS A 40 11.12 8.31 -0.22
C CYS A 40 12.04 9.27 -0.95
N ILE A 41 13.35 9.19 -0.67
CA ILE A 41 14.38 10.02 -1.30
C ILE A 41 15.17 9.17 -2.28
N SER A 42 15.24 9.62 -3.54
CA SER A 42 16.01 8.97 -4.60
C SER A 42 17.48 9.31 -4.57
N PHE A 43 18.31 8.48 -5.19
CA PHE A 43 19.73 8.76 -5.41
C PHE A 43 19.94 10.07 -6.20
N ASP A 44 18.99 10.46 -7.05
CA ASP A 44 19.00 11.74 -7.76
C ASP A 44 18.39 12.90 -6.94
N SER A 45 18.27 12.74 -5.62
CA SER A 45 17.57 13.67 -4.71
C SER A 45 16.10 13.94 -5.04
N LEU A 46 15.48 13.12 -5.89
CA LEU A 46 14.04 13.19 -6.14
C LEU A 46 13.27 12.69 -4.91
N LYS A 47 12.39 13.55 -4.40
CA LYS A 47 11.53 13.23 -3.27
C LYS A 47 10.18 12.75 -3.78
N LEU A 48 9.81 11.53 -3.42
CA LEU A 48 8.49 10.97 -3.64
C LEU A 48 7.69 11.07 -2.34
N GLU A 49 6.50 11.67 -2.41
CA GLU A 49 5.58 11.76 -1.28
C GLU A 49 4.26 11.07 -1.63
N ILE A 50 3.86 10.08 -0.85
CA ILE A 50 2.65 9.29 -1.07
C ILE A 50 1.78 9.39 0.17
N ASN A 51 0.55 9.85 -0.02
CA ASN A 51 -0.47 9.83 1.01
C ASN A 51 -0.88 8.38 1.31
N LEU A 52 -0.76 7.97 2.57
CA LEU A 52 -1.11 6.62 3.04
C LEU A 52 -2.50 6.58 3.68
N THR A 53 -3.37 7.57 3.44
CA THR A 53 -4.77 7.52 3.84
C THR A 53 -5.60 6.72 2.82
N CYS A 54 -6.31 5.69 3.28
CA CYS A 54 -7.25 4.95 2.47
C CYS A 54 -8.46 5.84 2.13
N SER A 55 -8.76 5.99 0.84
CA SER A 55 -9.89 6.85 0.42
C SER A 55 -11.28 6.23 0.61
N ILE A 56 -11.37 5.04 1.19
CA ILE A 56 -12.63 4.34 1.48
C ILE A 56 -13.00 4.51 2.96
N CYS A 57 -12.12 4.11 3.88
CA CYS A 57 -12.35 4.29 5.33
C CYS A 57 -11.88 5.64 5.87
N LEU A 58 -11.09 6.39 5.10
CA LEU A 58 -10.50 7.70 5.46
C LEU A 58 -9.46 7.65 6.59
N ASP A 59 -9.05 6.45 7.00
CA ASP A 59 -7.96 6.21 7.95
C ASP A 59 -6.66 5.82 7.24
N THR A 60 -5.57 5.69 8.00
CA THR A 60 -4.31 5.09 7.55
C THR A 60 -4.56 3.72 6.89
N VAL A 61 -3.95 3.46 5.73
CA VAL A 61 -4.09 2.19 5.02
C VAL A 61 -3.60 1.03 5.90
N PHE A 62 -4.50 0.07 6.16
CA PHE A 62 -4.20 -1.16 6.89
C PHE A 62 -4.18 -2.36 5.95
N ASP A 63 -3.16 -3.22 6.06
CA ASP A 63 -2.85 -4.26 5.06
C ASP A 63 -2.90 -3.67 3.64
N PRO A 64 -1.99 -2.73 3.33
CA PRO A 64 -2.07 -1.91 2.13
C PRO A 64 -1.95 -2.75 0.86
N VAL A 65 -2.87 -2.54 -0.07
CA VAL A 65 -2.87 -3.16 -1.39
C VAL A 65 -2.84 -2.09 -2.47
N SER A 66 -1.90 -2.21 -3.41
CA SER A 66 -1.90 -1.43 -4.64
C SER A 66 -2.72 -2.13 -5.72
N LEU A 67 -3.72 -1.46 -6.24
CA LEU A 67 -4.39 -1.87 -7.48
C LEU A 67 -3.47 -1.65 -8.69
N THR A 68 -3.78 -2.26 -9.84
CA THR A 68 -2.94 -2.10 -11.07
C THR A 68 -2.94 -0.66 -11.60
N CYS A 69 -4.01 0.10 -11.36
CA CYS A 69 -4.05 1.55 -11.61
C CYS A 69 -3.11 2.34 -10.67
N GLY A 70 -2.59 1.70 -9.63
CA GLY A 70 -1.60 2.27 -8.73
C GLY A 70 -2.14 3.01 -7.51
N HIS A 71 -3.45 2.97 -7.28
CA HIS A 71 -4.07 3.50 -6.06
C HIS A 71 -3.97 2.47 -4.94
N ILE A 72 -3.71 2.95 -3.73
CA ILE A 72 -3.50 2.13 -2.53
C ILE A 72 -4.71 2.26 -1.61
N PHE A 73 -5.18 1.13 -1.11
CA PHE A 73 -6.27 1.05 -0.13
C PHE A 73 -5.98 -0.07 0.87
N CYS A 74 -6.79 -0.15 1.93
CA CYS A 74 -6.80 -1.34 2.79
C CYS A 74 -7.29 -2.56 2.01
N TYR A 75 -6.73 -3.74 2.27
CA TYR A 75 -7.20 -4.99 1.65
C TYR A 75 -8.70 -5.21 1.83
N MET A 76 -9.19 -5.07 3.06
CA MET A 76 -10.62 -5.19 3.42
C MET A 76 -11.52 -4.20 2.65
N CYS A 77 -11.04 -2.97 2.49
CA CYS A 77 -11.76 -1.94 1.75
C CYS A 77 -11.81 -2.28 0.25
N CYS A 78 -10.71 -2.81 -0.31
CA CYS A 78 -10.70 -3.32 -1.68
C CYS A 78 -11.67 -4.50 -1.85
N CYS A 79 -11.68 -5.48 -0.94
CA CYS A 79 -12.61 -6.62 -1.02
C CYS A 79 -14.06 -6.15 -1.03
N SER A 80 -14.40 -5.24 -0.12
CA SER A 80 -15.74 -4.63 -0.03
C SER A 80 -16.11 -3.87 -1.30
N ALA A 81 -15.20 -3.05 -1.84
CA ALA A 81 -15.42 -2.29 -3.06
C ALA A 81 -15.52 -3.17 -4.31
N ALA A 82 -14.84 -4.33 -4.30
CA ALA A 82 -14.87 -5.33 -5.36
C ALA A 82 -16.02 -6.33 -5.24
N TYR A 83 -16.85 -6.24 -4.19
CA TYR A 83 -17.93 -7.17 -3.90
C TYR A 83 -17.46 -8.64 -3.80
N VAL A 84 -16.24 -8.84 -3.27
CA VAL A 84 -15.66 -10.18 -3.02
C VAL A 84 -15.42 -10.39 -1.54
N THR A 85 -15.40 -11.64 -1.11
CA THR A 85 -14.98 -11.96 0.25
C THR A 85 -13.46 -11.96 0.36
N ILE A 86 -12.96 -11.85 1.58
CA ILE A 86 -11.52 -11.95 1.91
C ILE A 86 -10.96 -13.32 1.47
N VAL A 87 -11.81 -14.36 1.56
CA VAL A 87 -11.45 -15.76 1.23
C VAL A 87 -11.31 -15.94 -0.28
N ASP A 88 -12.20 -15.35 -1.07
CA ASP A 88 -12.11 -15.39 -2.54
C ASP A 88 -10.92 -14.55 -3.04
N GLY A 89 -10.65 -13.44 -2.36
CA GLY A 89 -9.60 -12.50 -2.67
C GLY A 89 -9.90 -11.62 -3.89
N LEU A 90 -9.06 -10.60 -4.11
CA LEU A 90 -9.28 -9.59 -5.16
C LEU A 90 -9.20 -10.13 -6.59
N LYS A 91 -8.59 -11.29 -6.78
CA LYS A 91 -8.53 -11.97 -8.08
C LYS A 91 -9.89 -12.46 -8.57
N ALA A 92 -10.85 -12.66 -7.65
CA ALA A 92 -12.21 -13.08 -7.99
C ALA A 92 -13.13 -11.90 -8.39
N ALA A 93 -12.62 -10.67 -8.35
CA ALA A 93 -13.41 -9.47 -8.65
C ALA A 93 -13.88 -9.47 -10.11
N ASP A 94 -15.13 -9.04 -10.34
CA ASP A 94 -15.63 -8.84 -11.69
C ASP A 94 -14.80 -7.74 -12.40
N PRO A 95 -14.28 -7.97 -13.62
CA PRO A 95 -13.49 -6.99 -14.36
C PRO A 95 -14.19 -5.64 -14.61
N GLN A 96 -15.53 -5.59 -14.51
CA GLN A 96 -16.32 -4.36 -14.64
C GLN A 96 -16.28 -3.48 -13.39
N VAL A 97 -15.89 -4.02 -12.24
CA VAL A 97 -15.70 -3.22 -11.01
C VAL A 97 -14.55 -2.23 -11.24
N ARG A 98 -14.79 -0.99 -10.84
CA ARG A 98 -13.90 0.14 -11.09
C ARG A 98 -13.18 0.57 -9.82
N CYS A 99 -11.96 1.08 -9.98
CA CYS A 99 -11.24 1.75 -8.91
C CYS A 99 -12.11 2.87 -8.28
N PRO A 100 -12.23 2.95 -6.94
CA PRO A 100 -13.00 4.01 -6.27
C PRO A 100 -12.44 5.42 -6.48
N LEU A 101 -11.14 5.52 -6.81
CA LEU A 101 -10.45 6.80 -7.05
C LEU A 101 -10.46 7.23 -8.52
N CYS A 102 -9.91 6.41 -9.43
CA CYS A 102 -9.77 6.79 -10.85
C CYS A 102 -10.84 6.20 -11.78
N ARG A 103 -11.72 5.36 -11.27
CA ARG A 103 -12.78 4.68 -12.05
C ARG A 103 -12.29 3.79 -13.20
N GLN A 104 -11.00 3.43 -13.22
CA GLN A 104 -10.49 2.47 -14.19
C GLN A 104 -11.04 1.06 -13.88
N PRO A 105 -11.54 0.32 -14.89
CA PRO A 105 -12.01 -1.06 -14.73
C PRO A 105 -10.85 -2.05 -14.70
N GLY A 106 -11.09 -3.29 -14.28
CA GLY A 106 -10.12 -4.39 -14.33
C GLY A 106 -8.90 -4.21 -13.43
N VAL A 107 -9.00 -3.38 -12.39
CA VAL A 107 -7.85 -2.98 -11.58
C VAL A 107 -7.51 -3.91 -10.41
N TYR A 108 -8.39 -4.87 -10.11
CA TYR A 108 -8.32 -5.73 -8.93
C TYR A 108 -7.60 -7.06 -9.17
N GLU A 109 -7.66 -7.61 -10.38
CA GLU A 109 -7.09 -8.93 -10.72
C GLU A 109 -5.57 -8.99 -10.46
N GLY A 110 -4.86 -7.92 -10.80
CA GLY A 110 -3.41 -7.78 -10.59
C GLY A 110 -3.05 -7.00 -9.32
N ALA A 111 -3.94 -6.90 -8.34
CA ALA A 111 -3.64 -6.18 -7.10
C ALA A 111 -2.50 -6.86 -6.31
N VAL A 112 -1.64 -6.05 -5.70
CA VAL A 112 -0.42 -6.50 -5.00
C VAL A 112 -0.43 -5.97 -3.56
N HIS A 113 -0.24 -6.87 -2.59
CA HIS A 113 -0.02 -6.50 -1.19
C HIS A 113 1.33 -5.80 -1.05
N LEU A 114 1.36 -4.75 -0.23
CA LEU A 114 2.54 -3.93 0.05
C LEU A 114 3.08 -4.30 1.43
N ASP A 115 3.62 -5.52 1.57
CA ASP A 115 3.98 -6.11 2.86
C ASP A 115 5.02 -5.26 3.61
N GLU A 116 6.03 -4.78 2.91
CA GLU A 116 7.05 -3.91 3.48
C GLU A 116 6.51 -2.55 3.90
N LEU A 117 5.49 -2.04 3.22
CA LEU A 117 4.80 -0.83 3.67
C LEU A 117 4.05 -1.12 4.97
N SER A 118 3.43 -2.30 5.11
CA SER A 118 2.80 -2.73 6.35
C SER A 118 3.82 -2.82 7.49
N ILE A 119 5.01 -3.36 7.22
CA ILE A 119 6.12 -3.42 8.19
C ILE A 119 6.55 -2.01 8.59
N LEU A 120 6.79 -1.11 7.63
CA LEU A 120 7.18 0.28 7.89
C LEU A 120 6.12 1.02 8.71
N LEU A 121 4.83 0.81 8.41
CA LEU A 121 3.71 1.38 9.16
C LEU A 121 3.70 0.87 10.61
N SER A 122 3.89 -0.44 10.83
CA SER A 122 3.93 -1.03 12.17
C SER A 122 5.09 -0.53 13.03
N GLN A 123 6.23 -0.23 12.41
CA GLN A 123 7.41 0.31 13.09
C GLN A 123 7.28 1.80 13.40
N SER A 124 6.57 2.55 12.54
CA SER A 124 6.46 4.00 12.66
C SER A 124 5.26 4.45 13.51
N CYS A 125 4.25 3.58 13.69
CA CYS A 125 3.02 3.87 14.41
C CYS A 125 2.62 2.74 15.37
N PRO A 126 2.71 2.96 16.69
CA PRO A 126 2.13 2.05 17.68
C PRO A 126 0.59 1.98 17.60
N GLU A 127 -0.07 3.11 17.28
CA GLU A 127 -1.53 3.22 17.17
C GLU A 127 -2.09 2.43 15.96
N TYR A 128 -1.29 2.25 14.92
CA TYR A 128 -1.60 1.38 13.77
C TYR A 128 -1.79 -0.08 14.21
N CYS A 129 -1.01 -0.56 15.19
CA CYS A 129 -1.16 -1.89 15.77
C CYS A 129 -2.47 -2.08 16.56
N GLU A 130 -3.03 -1.02 17.16
CA GLU A 130 -4.31 -1.12 17.87
C GLU A 130 -5.49 -1.31 16.90
N GLN A 131 -5.41 -0.73 15.70
CA GLN A 131 -6.38 -0.98 14.63
C GLN A 131 -6.28 -2.41 14.07
N CYS A 132 -5.07 -2.98 13.98
CA CYS A 132 -4.88 -4.41 13.63
C CYS A 132 -5.72 -5.30 14.56
N LEU A 133 -5.59 -5.09 15.87
CA LEU A 133 -6.23 -5.90 16.92
C LEU A 133 -7.77 -5.82 16.92
N GLN A 134 -8.35 -4.74 16.39
CA GLN A 134 -9.80 -4.59 16.28
C GLN A 134 -10.36 -5.23 15.00
N SER A 135 -9.59 -5.26 13.91
CA SER A 135 -9.98 -5.88 12.65
C SER A 135 -9.90 -7.41 12.66
N GLU A 136 -9.14 -7.99 13.59
CA GLU A 136 -8.99 -9.44 13.80
C GLU A 136 -10.03 -10.07 14.75
N ARG A 137 -11.03 -9.32 15.23
CA ARG A 137 -12.07 -9.77 16.17
C ARG A 137 -13.44 -10.00 15.54
#